data_AF-Q8LG63-F1
#
_entry.id   AF-Q8LG63-F1
#
_cell.length_a   1.000
_cell.length_b   1.000
_cell.length_c   1.000
_cell.angle_alpha   90.00
_cell.angle_beta   90.00
_cell.angle_gamma   90.00
#
_symmetry.space_group_name_H-M   'P 1'
#
loop_
_entity.id
_entity.type
_entity.pdbx_description
1 polymer ?
#
loop_
_entity_poly.entity_id
_entity_poly.type
_entity_poly.pdbx_seq_one_letter_code
_entity_poly.pdbx_strand_id
1 'polypeptide(L)'
;MVLLSFSHPTFGKESDNDKPLLISDDEFDAMMARSPTSDNYNENVGSKYSKKQINYLMNCSKKMAVPDKCIEEVMAEIIQNKSASRYCCLGIVKAGKECHMEYMKLFFQMYELRRFTSKRFSKTNEIWNRCSTEIGVVSPYSG
;
A
#
# COMPACT_ATOMS: atom_id res chain seq x y z
N MET A 1 -50.48 18.93 18.37
CA MET A 1 -49.11 18.96 17.82
C MET A 1 -48.15 19.00 18.98
N VAL A 2 -47.35 17.96 19.20
CA VAL A 2 -46.34 17.90 20.26
C VAL A 2 -44.98 18.04 19.58
N LEU A 3 -44.29 19.16 19.84
CA LEU A 3 -42.92 19.38 19.40
C LEU A 3 -41.99 18.80 20.47
N LEU A 4 -41.45 17.62 20.20
CA LEU A 4 -40.38 17.03 21.01
C LEU A 4 -39.05 17.67 20.57
N SER A 5 -38.60 18.65 21.35
CA SER A 5 -37.22 19.14 21.31
C SER A 5 -36.32 18.11 21.98
N PHE A 6 -35.45 17.45 21.21
CA PHE A 6 -34.31 16.75 21.78
C PHE A 6 -33.02 17.48 21.39
N SER A 7 -32.46 18.03 22.45
CA SER A 7 -31.13 18.60 22.67
C SER A 7 -30.00 17.90 21.90
N HIS A 8 -29.06 18.75 21.48
CA HIS A 8 -27.80 18.43 20.80
C HIS A 8 -27.11 17.16 21.31
N PRO A 9 -26.69 16.24 20.43
CA PRO A 9 -25.56 15.39 20.73
C PRO A 9 -24.31 16.26 20.62
N THR A 10 -23.59 16.33 21.74
CA THR A 10 -22.20 16.77 21.87
C THR A 10 -21.39 16.56 20.60
N PHE A 11 -20.79 17.66 20.15
CA PHE A 11 -19.71 17.70 19.17
C PHE A 11 -18.51 16.95 19.75
N GLY A 12 -18.55 15.62 19.68
CA GLY A 12 -17.42 14.74 19.90
C GLY A 12 -16.49 14.93 18.72
N LYS A 13 -15.59 15.91 18.82
CA LYS A 13 -14.46 16.06 17.92
C LYS A 13 -13.44 14.99 18.31
N GLU A 14 -13.77 13.73 18.06
CA GLU A 14 -12.76 12.69 18.02
C GLU A 14 -11.95 12.93 16.75
N SER A 15 -10.65 13.13 16.90
CA SER A 15 -9.74 13.37 15.80
C SER A 15 -9.77 12.16 14.87
N ASP A 16 -10.52 12.28 13.79
CA ASP A 16 -10.75 11.27 12.75
C ASP A 16 -9.49 11.01 11.89
N ASN A 17 -8.30 11.07 12.49
CA ASN A 17 -7.02 10.80 11.83
C ASN A 17 -6.59 9.33 11.97
N ASP A 18 -7.14 8.60 12.94
CA ASP A 18 -6.64 7.27 13.29
C ASP A 18 -7.47 6.10 12.78
N LYS A 19 -8.71 6.32 12.28
CA LYS A 19 -9.47 5.23 11.66
C LYS A 19 -8.84 4.87 10.30
N PRO A 20 -8.40 3.63 10.07
CA PRO A 20 -7.87 3.25 8.77
C PRO A 20 -8.98 3.40 7.73
N LEU A 21 -8.68 4.05 6.59
CA LEU A 21 -9.60 4.12 5.45
C LEU A 21 -9.62 2.74 4.78
N LEU A 22 -10.26 1.77 5.44
CA LEU A 22 -10.43 0.44 4.89
C LEU A 22 -11.57 0.47 3.89
N ILE A 23 -11.32 -0.10 2.71
CA ILE A 23 -12.31 -0.22 1.65
C ILE A 23 -12.70 -1.69 1.47
N SER A 24 -13.89 -1.93 0.92
CA SER A 24 -14.35 -3.29 0.60
C SER A 24 -13.57 -3.89 -0.58
N ASP A 25 -13.78 -5.17 -0.86
CA ASP A 25 -13.22 -5.82 -2.05
C ASP A 25 -13.77 -5.22 -3.34
N ASP A 26 -15.09 -5.02 -3.42
CA ASP A 26 -15.70 -4.37 -4.59
C ASP A 26 -15.15 -2.95 -4.82
N GLU A 27 -14.88 -2.17 -3.76
CA GLU A 27 -14.31 -0.83 -3.90
C GLU A 27 -12.82 -0.90 -4.30
N PHE A 28 -12.07 -1.87 -3.80
CA PHE A 28 -10.68 -2.08 -4.20
C PHE A 28 -10.58 -2.53 -5.66
N ASP A 29 -11.42 -3.47 -6.09
CA ASP A 29 -11.47 -3.94 -7.47
C ASP A 29 -11.90 -2.83 -8.42
N ALA A 30 -12.93 -2.05 -8.05
CA ALA A 30 -13.36 -0.88 -8.82
C ALA A 30 -12.27 0.20 -8.89
N MET A 31 -11.50 0.39 -7.81
CA MET A 31 -10.38 1.33 -7.77
C MET A 31 -9.23 0.89 -8.67
N MET A 32 -8.93 -0.40 -8.74
CA MET A 32 -7.84 -0.96 -9.55
C MET A 32 -8.24 -1.15 -11.04
N ALA A 33 -9.52 -0.98 -11.37
CA ALA A 33 -10.00 -1.02 -12.75
C ALA A 33 -9.44 0.15 -13.58
N ARG A 34 -9.03 -0.12 -14.83
CA ARG A 34 -8.44 0.90 -15.71
C ARG A 34 -9.46 1.96 -16.13
N SER A 35 -9.00 3.21 -16.20
CA SER A 35 -9.75 4.32 -16.80
C SER A 35 -8.82 5.22 -17.64
N PRO A 36 -9.29 5.81 -18.75
CA PRO A 36 -8.43 6.69 -19.57
C PRO A 36 -7.89 7.90 -18.80
N THR A 37 -8.67 8.42 -17.85
CA THR A 37 -8.25 9.55 -17.00
C THR A 37 -7.14 9.15 -16.04
N SER A 38 -7.23 7.96 -15.43
CA SER A 38 -6.21 7.49 -14.51
C SER A 38 -4.93 7.09 -15.24
N ASP A 39 -5.04 6.50 -16.43
CA ASP A 39 -3.88 6.16 -17.27
C ASP A 39 -3.04 7.40 -17.61
N ASN A 40 -3.65 8.46 -18.15
CA ASN A 40 -2.92 9.70 -18.48
C ASN A 40 -2.31 10.38 -17.24
N TYR A 41 -2.98 10.31 -16.09
CA TYR A 41 -2.40 10.81 -14.84
C TYR A 41 -1.17 10.00 -14.42
N ASN A 42 -1.26 8.67 -14.47
CA ASN A 42 -0.20 7.75 -14.08
C ASN A 42 1.00 7.83 -15.02
N GLU A 43 0.77 8.03 -16.32
CA GLU A 43 1.82 8.33 -17.30
C GLU A 43 2.57 9.62 -16.94
N ASN A 44 1.87 10.69 -16.56
CA ASN A 44 2.47 11.94 -16.11
C ASN A 44 3.23 11.77 -14.77
N VAL A 45 2.75 10.93 -13.85
CA VAL A 45 3.52 10.57 -12.65
C VAL A 45 4.83 9.88 -13.05
N GLY A 46 4.76 8.90 -13.94
CA GLY A 46 5.94 8.17 -14.44
C GLY A 46 6.94 9.06 -15.17
N SER A 47 6.47 10.01 -15.99
CA SER A 47 7.34 10.88 -16.79
C SER A 47 8.21 11.84 -15.96
N LYS A 48 7.85 12.08 -14.70
CA LYS A 48 8.63 12.90 -13.76
C LYS A 48 9.88 12.18 -13.24
N TYR A 49 9.98 10.87 -13.41
CA TYR A 49 11.12 10.10 -12.94
C TYR A 49 12.25 10.16 -13.96
N SER A 50 13.47 10.44 -13.49
CA SER A 50 14.67 10.33 -14.33
C SER A 50 14.93 8.88 -14.74
N LYS A 51 15.64 8.68 -15.86
CA LYS A 51 16.10 7.37 -16.32
C LYS A 51 16.82 6.58 -15.22
N LYS A 52 17.63 7.25 -14.39
CA LYS A 52 18.32 6.63 -13.26
C LYS A 52 17.34 6.09 -12.22
N GLN A 53 16.31 6.86 -11.87
CA GLN A 53 15.30 6.42 -10.91
C GLN A 53 14.43 5.29 -11.48
N ILE A 54 14.03 5.37 -12.76
CA ILE A 54 13.29 4.29 -13.44
C ILE A 54 14.12 2.99 -13.40
N ASN A 55 15.39 3.05 -13.78
CA ASN A 55 16.27 1.88 -13.74
C ASN A 55 16.41 1.29 -12.33
N TYR A 56 16.50 2.14 -11.32
CA TYR A 56 16.53 1.71 -9.92
C TYR A 56 15.25 0.96 -9.53
N LEU A 57 14.07 1.52 -9.82
CA LEU A 57 12.78 0.90 -9.52
C LEU A 57 12.58 -0.42 -10.27
N MET A 58 13.01 -0.49 -11.54
CA MET A 58 13.00 -1.73 -12.33
C MET A 58 13.93 -2.79 -11.73
N ASN A 59 15.10 -2.40 -11.23
CA ASN A 59 15.99 -3.33 -10.54
C ASN A 59 15.39 -3.81 -9.22
N CYS A 60 14.69 -2.95 -8.48
CA CYS A 60 13.96 -3.34 -7.28
C CYS A 60 12.87 -4.36 -7.59
N SER A 61 12.04 -4.11 -8.60
CA SER A 61 11.02 -5.06 -9.09
C SER A 61 11.64 -6.43 -9.45
N LYS A 62 12.75 -6.43 -10.22
CA LYS A 62 13.48 -7.66 -10.56
C LYS A 62 14.02 -8.39 -9.33
N LYS A 63 14.54 -7.68 -8.33
CA LYS A 63 15.05 -8.27 -7.10
C LYS A 63 13.95 -8.90 -6.25
N MET A 64 12.77 -8.25 -6.21
CA MET A 64 11.59 -8.83 -5.54
C MET A 64 11.25 -10.17 -6.18
N ALA A 65 11.36 -10.27 -7.51
CA ALA A 65 11.08 -11.50 -8.27
C ALA A 65 9.70 -12.07 -7.92
N VAL A 66 8.73 -11.18 -7.71
CA VAL A 66 7.36 -11.51 -7.31
C VAL A 66 6.39 -11.35 -8.49
N PRO A 67 5.33 -12.16 -8.56
CA PRO A 67 4.24 -11.97 -9.51
C PRO A 67 3.42 -10.72 -9.16
N ASP A 68 2.65 -10.22 -10.13
CA ASP A 68 1.74 -9.06 -9.96
C ASP A 68 0.80 -9.23 -8.76
N LYS A 69 0.36 -10.46 -8.48
CA LYS A 69 -0.44 -10.81 -7.29
C LYS A 69 0.19 -10.33 -5.97
N CYS A 70 1.52 -10.33 -5.85
CA CYS A 70 2.16 -9.85 -4.63
C CYS A 70 2.07 -8.33 -4.47
N ILE A 71 2.00 -7.59 -5.58
CA ILE A 71 1.76 -6.15 -5.54
C ILE A 71 0.35 -5.92 -5.01
N GLU A 72 -0.65 -6.64 -5.54
CA GLU A 72 -2.04 -6.57 -5.06
C GLU A 72 -2.15 -6.93 -3.57
N GLU A 73 -1.50 -8.00 -3.11
CA GLU A 73 -1.50 -8.39 -1.70
C GLU A 73 -0.88 -7.31 -0.80
N VAL A 74 0.21 -6.66 -1.23
CA VAL A 74 0.80 -5.54 -0.48
C VAL A 74 -0.14 -4.33 -0.46
N MET A 75 -0.83 -4.03 -1.57
CA MET A 75 -1.84 -2.96 -1.59
C MET A 75 -3.01 -3.29 -0.66
N ALA A 76 -3.50 -4.52 -0.69
CA ALA A 76 -4.56 -4.99 0.18
C ALA A 76 -4.15 -4.96 1.66
N GLU A 77 -2.88 -5.22 1.99
CA GLU A 77 -2.39 -5.09 3.37
C GLU A 77 -2.43 -3.62 3.84
N ILE A 78 -2.08 -2.68 2.96
CA ILE A 78 -2.10 -1.25 3.32
C ILE A 78 -3.52 -0.70 3.39
N ILE A 79 -4.39 -1.11 2.47
CA ILE A 79 -5.68 -0.46 2.21
C ILE A 79 -6.84 -1.24 2.83
N GLN A 80 -6.73 -2.55 2.97
CA GLN A 80 -7.78 -3.42 3.54
C GLN A 80 -7.32 -4.14 4.82
N ASN A 81 -6.06 -3.96 5.23
CA ASN A 81 -5.45 -4.67 6.35
C ASN A 81 -5.45 -6.20 6.17
N LYS A 82 -5.38 -6.67 4.92
CA LYS A 82 -5.23 -8.09 4.57
C LYS A 82 -3.77 -8.44 4.36
N SER A 83 -3.17 -9.17 5.30
CA SER A 83 -1.74 -9.46 5.29
C SER A 83 -1.27 -10.13 4.00
N ALA A 84 -0.18 -9.63 3.43
CA ALA A 84 0.50 -10.25 2.30
C ALA A 84 1.08 -11.62 2.70
N SER A 85 1.01 -12.56 1.78
CA SER A 85 1.43 -13.94 1.99
C SER A 85 2.92 -14.05 2.28
N ARG A 86 3.31 -15.16 2.93
CA ARG A 86 4.73 -15.49 3.16
C ARG A 86 5.55 -15.51 1.87
N TYR A 87 4.97 -15.97 0.76
CA TYR A 87 5.62 -15.98 -0.54
C TYR A 87 5.96 -14.56 -1.02
N CYS A 88 5.01 -13.63 -0.88
CA CYS A 88 5.25 -12.22 -1.21
C CYS A 88 6.23 -11.57 -0.22
N CYS A 89 6.16 -11.91 1.07
CA CYS A 89 7.16 -11.49 2.06
C CYS A 89 8.59 -11.93 1.72
N LEU A 90 8.78 -13.15 1.20
CA LEU A 90 10.09 -13.61 0.75
C LEU A 90 10.68 -12.69 -0.33
N GLY A 91 9.85 -12.28 -1.31
CA GLY A 91 10.27 -11.37 -2.36
C GLY A 91 10.58 -9.96 -1.83
N ILE A 92 9.74 -9.44 -0.93
CA ILE A 92 9.99 -8.16 -0.25
C ILE A 92 11.36 -8.19 0.45
N VAL A 93 11.58 -9.19 1.31
CA VAL A 93 12.83 -9.36 2.07
C VAL A 93 14.04 -9.50 1.16
N LYS A 94 13.93 -10.30 0.08
CA LYS A 94 14.99 -10.48 -0.92
C LYS A 94 15.39 -9.17 -1.61
N ALA A 95 14.42 -8.30 -1.90
CA ALA A 95 14.70 -7.02 -2.53
C ALA A 95 15.33 -5.99 -1.58
N GLY A 96 15.01 -6.10 -0.29
CA GLY A 96 15.49 -5.19 0.74
C GLY A 96 14.52 -4.05 1.02
N LYS A 97 14.65 -3.48 2.22
CA LYS A 97 13.77 -2.44 2.75
C LYS A 97 13.64 -1.24 1.83
N GLU A 98 14.77 -0.73 1.36
CA GLU A 98 14.83 0.47 0.52
C GLU A 98 14.04 0.26 -0.79
N CYS A 99 14.21 -0.90 -1.43
CA CYS A 99 13.46 -1.27 -2.61
C CYS A 99 11.96 -1.33 -2.34
N HIS A 100 11.54 -1.95 -1.24
CA HIS A 100 10.12 -1.96 -0.86
C HIS A 100 9.58 -0.54 -0.66
N MET A 101 10.29 0.30 0.08
CA MET A 101 9.87 1.67 0.38
C MET A 101 9.77 2.56 -0.87
N GLU A 102 10.78 2.58 -1.73
CA GLU A 102 10.77 3.41 -2.94
C GLU A 102 9.78 2.89 -3.99
N TYR A 103 9.58 1.57 -4.09
CA TYR A 103 8.61 0.99 -5.00
C TYR A 103 7.18 1.33 -4.57
N MET A 104 6.85 1.19 -3.27
CA MET A 104 5.53 1.60 -2.76
C MET A 104 5.32 3.11 -2.85
N LYS A 105 6.37 3.91 -2.66
CA LYS A 105 6.30 5.37 -2.85
C LYS A 105 5.88 5.76 -4.28
N LEU A 106 6.33 5.04 -5.31
CA LEU A 106 5.85 5.25 -6.68
C LEU A 106 4.35 4.91 -6.78
N PHE A 107 3.92 3.74 -6.30
CA PHE A 107 2.52 3.33 -6.42
C PHE A 107 1.56 4.29 -5.74
N PHE A 108 1.86 4.78 -4.53
CA PHE A 108 1.00 5.75 -3.86
C PHE A 108 1.02 7.15 -4.49
N GLN A 109 1.81 7.40 -5.53
CA GLN A 109 1.65 8.61 -6.34
C GLN A 109 0.63 8.43 -7.47
N MET A 110 0.25 7.19 -7.79
CA MET A 110 -0.74 6.89 -8.84
C MET A 110 -2.14 7.36 -8.43
N TYR A 111 -2.97 7.64 -9.44
CA TYR A 111 -4.27 8.26 -9.29
C TYR A 111 -5.17 7.53 -8.30
N GLU A 112 -5.18 6.20 -8.41
CA GLU A 112 -5.99 5.25 -7.65
C GLU A 112 -5.61 5.27 -6.16
N LEU A 113 -4.31 5.36 -5.89
CA LEU A 113 -3.73 5.13 -4.57
C LEU A 113 -3.41 6.44 -3.82
N ARG A 114 -3.38 7.58 -4.51
CA ARG A 114 -2.95 8.87 -3.92
C ARG A 114 -3.74 9.27 -2.67
N ARG A 115 -5.02 8.89 -2.55
CA ARG A 115 -5.86 9.19 -1.37
C ARG A 115 -5.36 8.51 -0.09
N PHE A 116 -4.53 7.47 -0.20
CA PHE A 116 -3.95 6.73 0.93
C PHE A 116 -2.51 7.15 1.27
N THR A 117 -1.98 8.19 0.61
CA THR A 117 -0.57 8.61 0.74
C THR A 117 -0.14 8.92 2.18
N SER A 118 -1.06 9.43 3.01
CA SER A 118 -0.73 9.81 4.40
C SER A 118 -0.31 8.63 5.27
N LYS A 119 -0.86 7.42 5.03
CA LYS A 119 -0.59 6.21 5.82
C LYS A 119 0.43 5.29 5.16
N ARG A 120 0.87 5.59 3.93
CA ARG A 120 1.72 4.69 3.14
C ARG A 120 3.04 4.33 3.82
N PHE A 121 3.72 5.31 4.42
CA PHE A 121 5.08 5.10 4.92
C PHE A 121 5.09 4.23 6.17
N SER A 122 4.18 4.49 7.10
CA SER A 122 4.04 3.69 8.31
C SER A 122 3.63 2.25 7.97
N LYS A 123 2.63 2.08 7.11
CA LYS A 123 2.15 0.75 6.69
C LYS A 123 3.18 -0.03 5.88
N THR A 124 3.85 0.60 4.91
CA THR A 124 4.94 -0.05 4.15
C THR A 124 6.08 -0.51 5.07
N ASN A 125 6.41 0.29 6.09
CA ASN A 125 7.43 -0.09 7.07
C ASN A 125 6.97 -1.22 8.02
N GLU A 126 5.69 -1.24 8.40
CA GLU A 126 5.06 -2.31 9.17
C GLU A 126 5.15 -3.65 8.41
N ILE A 127 4.80 -3.65 7.12
CA ILE A 127 4.89 -4.82 6.23
C ILE A 127 6.33 -5.33 6.16
N TRP A 128 7.31 -4.44 5.95
CA TRP A 128 8.72 -4.82 5.96
C TRP A 128 9.14 -5.50 7.27
N ASN A 129 8.79 -4.91 8.41
CA ASN A 129 9.18 -5.45 9.73
C ASN A 129 8.55 -6.83 9.98
N ARG A 130 7.27 -6.99 9.63
CA ARG A 130 6.56 -8.28 9.71
C ARG A 130 7.23 -9.32 8.82
N CYS A 131 7.39 -9.03 7.52
CA CYS A 131 7.99 -9.95 6.55
C CYS A 131 9.44 -10.33 6.94
N SER A 132 10.26 -9.36 7.35
CA SER A 132 11.65 -9.63 7.76
C SER A 132 11.73 -10.52 9.00
N THR A 133 10.79 -10.36 9.94
CA THR A 133 10.66 -11.26 11.10
C THR A 133 10.23 -12.66 10.69
N GLU A 134 9.13 -12.77 9.92
CA GLU A 134 8.58 -14.07 9.48
C GLU A 134 9.58 -14.92 8.69
N ILE A 135 10.36 -14.28 7.81
CA ILE A 135 11.39 -14.96 7.01
C ILE A 135 12.64 -15.25 7.86
N GLY A 136 13.02 -14.34 8.75
CA GLY A 136 14.18 -14.51 9.65
C GLY A 136 14.00 -15.67 10.65
N VAL A 137 12.79 -15.90 11.15
CA VAL A 137 12.46 -16.99 12.08
C VAL A 137 12.69 -18.38 11.48
N VAL A 138 12.65 -18.53 10.16
CA VAL A 138 12.85 -19.84 9.48
C VAL A 138 14.32 -20.07 9.09
N SER A 139 15.18 -19.06 9.16
CA SER A 139 16.61 -19.16 8.83
C SER A 139 17.57 -19.75 9.91
N PRO A 140 17.17 -20.27 11.09
CA PRO A 140 18.13 -20.94 11.98
C PRO A 140 18.36 -22.44 11.75
N TYR A 141 17.59 -23.14 10.90
CA TYR A 141 17.60 -24.61 10.85
C TYR A 141 17.77 -25.27 9.47
N SER A 142 18.34 -24.56 8.51
CA SER A 142 18.83 -25.22 7.28
C SER A 142 20.28 -25.64 7.48
N GLY A 143 20.48 -26.63 8.33
CA GLY A 143 21.71 -27.44 8.41
C GLY A 143 21.69 -28.57 7.39
#